data_AF-A0A7C4A0P9-F1
#
_entry.id   AF-A0A7C4A0P9-F1
#
_cell.length_a   1.000
_cell.length_b   1.000
_cell.length_c   1.000
_cell.angle_alpha   90.00
_cell.angle_beta   90.00
_cell.angle_gamma   90.00
#
_symmetry.space_group_name_H-M   'P 1'
#
loop_
_entity.id
_entity.type
_entity.pdbx_description
1 polymer ?
#
loop_
_entity_poly.entity_id
_entity_poly.type
_entity_poly.pdbx_seq_one_letter_code
_entity_poly.pdbx_strand_id
1 'polypeptide(L)' 'PRDAYARASVTRSGRRYASVRVEAWQDNRHRPFVQATGHFLMPIRS' A
#
# COMPACT_ATOMS: atom_id res chain seq x y z
N PRO A 1 -11.91 12.93 -17.33
CA PRO A 1 -11.21 12.01 -16.41
C PRO A 1 -9.73 12.41 -16.31
N ARG A 2 -9.11 12.28 -15.14
CA ARG A 2 -7.65 12.48 -14.97
C ARG A 2 -7.05 11.19 -14.42
N ASP A 3 -5.87 10.86 -14.89
CA ASP A 3 -5.15 9.68 -14.43
C ASP A 3 -4.89 9.78 -12.92
N ALA A 4 -4.98 8.63 -12.26
CA ALA A 4 -4.61 8.50 -10.86
C ALA A 4 -3.36 7.61 -10.77
N TYR A 5 -2.42 8.04 -9.95
CA TYR A 5 -1.24 7.28 -9.59
C TYR A 5 -1.43 6.69 -8.21
N ALA A 6 -0.83 5.53 -7.99
CA ALA A 6 -0.80 4.89 -6.68
C ALA A 6 0.61 4.46 -6.32
N ARG A 7 0.93 4.49 -5.02
CA ARG A 7 2.14 3.89 -4.48
C ARG A 7 1.80 3.05 -3.27
N ALA A 8 2.32 1.83 -3.29
CA ALA A 8 2.32 0.92 -2.16
C ALA A 8 3.70 0.93 -1.48
N SER A 9 3.72 0.75 -0.17
CA SER A 9 4.96 0.56 0.59
C SER A 9 4.70 -0.45 1.71
N VAL A 10 5.57 -1.44 1.84
CA VAL A 10 5.53 -2.41 2.94
C VAL A 10 5.98 -1.67 4.20
N THR A 11 5.09 -1.55 5.18
CA THR A 11 5.39 -0.90 6.47
C THR A 11 5.82 -1.90 7.53
N ARG A 12 5.43 -3.17 7.36
CA ARG A 12 5.86 -4.29 8.20
C ARG A 12 5.94 -5.55 7.36
N SER A 13 7.02 -6.32 7.53
CA SER A 13 7.16 -7.67 6.99
C SER A 13 7.44 -8.64 8.14
N GLY A 14 6.40 -9.32 8.63
CA GLY A 14 6.49 -10.26 9.74
C GLY A 14 6.35 -11.70 9.29
N ARG A 15 6.61 -12.65 10.21
CA ARG A 15 6.56 -14.10 9.89
C ARG A 15 5.21 -14.59 9.37
N ARG A 16 4.09 -14.01 9.84
CA ARG A 16 2.72 -14.45 9.47
C ARG A 16 2.03 -13.52 8.49
N TYR A 17 2.33 -12.22 8.54
CA TYR A 17 1.74 -11.24 7.64
C TYR A 17 2.69 -10.07 7.37
N ALA A 18 2.49 -9.46 6.21
CA ALA A 18 3.01 -8.15 5.85
C ALA A 18 1.88 -7.10 5.87
N SER A 19 2.19 -5.90 6.38
CA SER A 19 1.31 -4.73 6.28
C SER A 19 1.80 -3.84 5.15
N VAL A 20 0.88 -3.42 4.28
CA VAL A 20 1.16 -2.53 3.15
C VAL A 20 0.30 -1.29 3.29
N ARG A 21 0.93 -0.11 3.20
CA ARG A 21 0.24 1.16 3.06
C ARG A 21 0.17 1.52 1.59
N VAL A 22 -1.00 1.96 1.13
CA VAL A 22 -1.23 2.43 -0.23
C VAL A 22 -1.79 3.85 -0.19
N GLU A 23 -1.28 4.70 -1.06
CA GLU A 23 -1.81 6.05 -1.29
C GLU A 23 -2.04 6.25 -2.77
N ALA A 24 -3.10 6.97 -3.12
CA ALA A 24 -3.36 7.39 -4.50
C ALA A 24 -3.58 8.90 -4.59
N TRP A 25 -3.05 9.49 -5.66
CA TRP A 25 -3.10 10.91 -5.97
C TRP A 25 -3.27 11.10 -7.47
N GLN A 26 -3.61 12.30 -7.91
CA GLN A 26 -3.61 12.67 -9.32
C GLN A 26 -2.37 13.53 -9.61
N ASP A 27 -2.55 14.85 -9.59
CA ASP A 27 -1.56 15.80 -10.06
C ASP A 27 -0.47 16.10 -9.01
N ASN A 28 -0.84 16.04 -7.72
CA ASN A 28 0.04 16.38 -6.61
C ASN A 28 0.14 15.22 -5.60
N ARG A 29 1.32 14.62 -5.53
CA ARG A 29 1.61 13.50 -4.62
C ARG A 29 1.48 13.83 -3.13
N HIS A 30 1.62 15.11 -2.76
CA HIS A 30 1.43 15.56 -1.38
C HIS A 30 -0.04 15.76 -1.01
N ARG A 31 -0.97 15.57 -1.95
CA ARG A 31 -2.42 15.69 -1.73
C ARG A 31 -3.13 14.40 -2.18
N PRO A 32 -2.91 13.27 -1.48
CA PRO A 32 -3.59 12.03 -1.81
C PRO A 32 -5.09 12.15 -1.55
N PHE A 33 -5.89 11.55 -2.43
CA PHE A 33 -7.35 11.47 -2.27
C PHE A 33 -7.78 10.10 -1.70
N VAL A 34 -6.90 9.10 -1.72
CA VAL A 34 -7.10 7.78 -1.10
C VAL A 34 -5.90 7.43 -0.25
N GLN A 35 -6.18 6.89 0.93
CA GLN A 35 -5.24 6.16 1.77
C GLN A 35 -5.88 4.82 2.17
N ALA A 36 -5.12 3.74 2.07
CA ALA A 36 -5.57 2.40 2.45
C ALA A 36 -4.44 1.60 3.11
N THR A 37 -4.83 0.60 3.89
CA THR A 37 -3.90 -0.39 4.47
C THR A 37 -4.40 -1.81 4.15
N GLY A 38 -3.49 -2.67 3.69
CA GLY A 38 -3.75 -4.08 3.44
C GLY A 38 -2.84 -4.98 4.27
N HIS A 39 -3.38 -6.11 4.74
CA HIS A 39 -2.62 -7.17 5.40
C HIS A 39 -2.58 -8.39 4.51
N PHE A 40 -1.37 -8.90 4.25
CA PHE A 40 -1.14 -10.04 3.36
C PHE A 40 -0.47 -11.15 4.15
N LEU A 41 -0.96 -12.39 4.01
CA LEU A 41 -0.34 -13.54 4.65
C LEU A 41 1.05 -13.81 4.04
N MET A 42 2.00 -14.20 4.88
CA MET A 42 3.32 -14.63 4.43
C MET A 42 3.37 -16.15 4.30
N PRO A 43 4.08 -16.68 3.29
CA PRO A 43 4.21 -18.12 3.10
C PRO A 43 4.85 -18.77 4.32
N ILE A 44 4.23 -19.84 4.79
CA ILE A 44 4.81 -20.71 5.83
C ILE A 44 5.92 -21.50 5.16
N ARG A 45 7.16 -21.35 5.65
CA ARG A 45 8.27 -22.21 5.24
C ARG A 45 8.18 -23.49 6.10
N SER A 46 7.93 -24.63 5.46
CA SER A 46 8.07 -25.97 6.04
C SER A 46 9.51 -26.41 6.02
#